data_AF-A0A3A0CWK7-F1
#
_entry.id   AF-A0A3A0CWK7-F1
#
_cell.length_a   1.000
_cell.length_b   1.000
_cell.length_c   1.000
_cell.angle_alpha   90.00
_cell.angle_beta   90.00
_cell.angle_gamma   90.00
#
_symmetry.space_group_name_H-M   'P 1'
#
loop_
_entity.id
_entity.type
_entity.pdbx_description
1 polymer ?
#
loop_
_entity_poly.entity_id
_entity_poly.type
_entity_poly.pdbx_seq_one_letter_code
_entity_poly.pdbx_strand_id
1 'polypeptide(L)'
;MLLPRHTRHNVDLNARGEAINYFQQTLRHHALTLRRERTQVLQINVGKKCNQTCSHCHVNAGPARTEIMTRDTMDRIIEWLSSTDIPKVDITGGAPEINPNFRYLVERRKTLAPARHVMDRCNLTILFESGQENLAEFLAHHRVEIIASLPCYSQTNVDSQRGDGVFEKSIRALQRLNALGYGRDENLLLHLVYNPLGAHLPGSQAGLETAYKKELEQHFGIVFNRLYTLANVPMARFAAWLQRTGQLEKYQELLSNDFNPDTVANLMCRTMLNVDWRGEVYDCDFNQMLGLQWSDDHPLYLWNVDPEQMVDWPVITGDHCFACTAGAGSSCGGALA
;
A
#
# COMPACT_ATOMS: atom_id res chain seq x y z
N MET A 1 4.29 28.25 18.82
CA MET A 1 3.96 26.87 18.44
C MET A 1 4.74 26.56 17.18
N LEU A 2 5.89 25.90 17.32
CA LEU A 2 6.87 25.68 16.24
C LEU A 2 6.56 24.33 15.57
N LEU A 3 6.06 24.37 14.34
CA LEU A 3 5.95 23.19 13.48
C LEU A 3 7.36 22.56 13.29
N PRO A 4 7.49 21.22 13.26
CA PRO A 4 8.76 20.55 13.00
C PRO A 4 9.33 20.97 11.64
N ARG A 5 10.61 21.34 11.61
CA ARG A 5 11.35 21.76 10.41
C ARG A 5 11.72 20.57 9.52
N HIS A 6 10.76 19.92 8.88
CA HIS A 6 11.03 19.13 7.67
C HIS A 6 9.87 19.34 6.69
N THR A 7 10.22 19.64 5.43
CA THR A 7 9.33 19.98 4.29
C THR A 7 8.50 21.27 4.42
N ARG A 8 9.13 22.43 4.22
CA ARG A 8 8.41 23.59 3.65
C ARG A 8 8.26 23.32 2.14
N HIS A 9 7.21 22.63 1.75
CA HIS A 9 6.67 22.78 0.40
C HIS A 9 6.10 24.20 0.30
N ASN A 10 6.13 24.82 -0.88
CA ASN A 10 5.23 25.95 -1.17
C ASN A 10 3.81 25.39 -1.09
N VAL A 11 3.23 25.42 0.10
CA VAL A 11 1.83 25.12 0.30
C VAL A 11 1.10 26.40 -0.06
N ASP A 12 0.37 26.39 -1.17
CA ASP A 12 -0.50 27.50 -1.49
C ASP A 12 -1.52 27.65 -0.36
N LEU A 13 -1.59 28.85 0.20
CA LEU A 13 -2.51 29.14 1.28
C LEU A 13 -3.71 29.90 0.73
N ASN A 14 -4.90 29.55 1.18
CA ASN A 14 -6.10 30.32 0.89
C ASN A 14 -6.05 31.68 1.63
N ALA A 15 -7.04 32.55 1.40
CA ALA A 15 -7.13 33.85 2.05
C ALA A 15 -7.18 33.81 3.59
N ARG A 16 -7.37 32.62 4.20
CA ARG A 16 -7.38 32.39 5.65
C ARG A 16 -6.06 31.79 6.17
N GLY A 17 -5.06 31.59 5.31
CA GLY A 17 -3.78 31.00 5.68
C GLY A 17 -3.80 29.47 5.80
N GLU A 18 -4.84 28.80 5.29
CA GLU A 18 -4.96 27.34 5.30
C GLU A 18 -4.46 26.74 3.98
N ALA A 19 -3.85 25.56 4.05
CA ALA A 19 -3.41 24.83 2.87
C ALA A 19 -4.55 24.61 1.88
N ILE A 20 -4.33 24.97 0.61
CA ILE A 20 -5.28 24.69 -0.47
C ILE A 20 -5.24 23.20 -0.79
N ASN A 21 -6.41 22.58 -0.77
CA ASN A 21 -6.62 21.21 -1.24
C ASN A 21 -7.23 21.25 -2.64
N TYR A 22 -6.39 21.15 -3.67
CA TYR A 22 -6.81 21.25 -5.07
C TYR A 22 -7.62 20.03 -5.50
N PHE A 23 -7.34 18.86 -4.94
CA PHE A 23 -8.13 17.66 -5.18
C PHE A 23 -9.59 17.84 -4.76
N GLN A 24 -9.83 18.41 -3.56
CA GLN A 24 -11.18 18.66 -3.07
C GLN A 24 -11.94 19.68 -3.92
N GLN A 25 -11.25 20.68 -4.49
CA GLN A 25 -11.84 21.61 -5.45
C GLN A 25 -12.22 20.91 -6.76
N THR A 26 -11.34 20.02 -7.26
CA THR A 26 -11.58 19.22 -8.46
C THR A 26 -12.81 18.33 -8.29
N LEU A 27 -12.94 17.63 -7.15
CA LEU A 27 -14.14 16.86 -6.84
C LEU A 27 -15.42 17.73 -6.91
N ARG A 28 -15.39 18.92 -6.30
CA ARG A 28 -16.54 19.86 -6.33
C ARG A 28 -16.85 20.33 -7.74
N HIS A 29 -15.83 20.61 -8.56
CA HIS A 29 -16.00 21.02 -9.96
C HIS A 29 -16.73 19.95 -10.78
N HIS A 30 -16.44 18.67 -10.53
CA HIS A 30 -17.11 17.53 -11.16
C HIS A 30 -18.39 17.08 -10.45
N ALA A 31 -18.88 17.84 -9.45
CA ALA A 31 -20.04 17.48 -8.62
C ALA A 31 -19.91 16.10 -7.93
N LEU A 32 -18.68 15.71 -7.60
CA LEU A 32 -18.35 14.46 -6.92
C LEU A 32 -18.12 14.67 -5.42
N THR A 33 -18.37 13.62 -4.65
CA THR A 33 -18.00 13.55 -3.24
C THR A 33 -17.30 12.23 -2.95
N LEU A 34 -16.33 12.27 -2.04
CA LEU A 34 -15.63 11.08 -1.57
C LEU A 34 -16.00 10.83 -0.12
N ARG A 35 -16.82 9.80 0.09
CA ARG A 35 -17.35 9.42 1.40
C ARG A 35 -17.09 7.95 1.64
N ARG A 36 -16.97 7.59 2.92
CA ARG A 36 -16.79 6.22 3.36
C ARG A 36 -18.04 5.39 3.08
N GLU A 37 -17.79 4.17 2.67
CA GLU A 37 -18.75 3.08 2.64
C GLU A 37 -18.46 2.14 3.82
N ARG A 38 -19.20 1.04 3.89
CA ARG A 38 -18.96 0.01 4.88
C ARG A 38 -17.54 -0.53 4.76
N THR A 39 -16.82 -0.55 5.88
CA THR A 39 -15.44 -1.05 5.92
C THR A 39 -15.38 -2.54 5.55
N GLN A 40 -14.64 -2.85 4.50
CA GLN A 40 -14.40 -4.21 3.98
C GLN A 40 -12.99 -4.73 4.27
N VAL A 41 -12.04 -3.83 4.49
CA VAL A 41 -10.62 -4.17 4.71
C VAL A 41 -10.07 -3.37 5.87
N LEU A 42 -9.49 -4.05 6.87
CA LEU A 42 -8.58 -3.44 7.82
C LEU A 42 -7.15 -3.58 7.29
N GLN A 43 -6.52 -2.49 6.89
CA GLN A 43 -5.11 -2.46 6.55
C GLN A 43 -4.27 -2.18 7.79
N ILE A 44 -3.32 -3.06 8.09
CA ILE A 44 -2.47 -2.99 9.27
C ILE A 44 -1.04 -2.70 8.81
N ASN A 45 -0.57 -1.47 9.02
CA ASN A 45 0.81 -1.10 8.77
C ASN A 45 1.67 -1.44 10.00
N VAL A 46 2.41 -2.54 9.94
CA VAL A 46 3.15 -3.07 11.09
C VAL A 46 4.47 -2.33 11.40
N GLY A 47 4.78 -1.26 10.67
CA GLY A 47 5.95 -0.43 10.90
C GLY A 47 6.68 -0.03 9.62
N LYS A 48 7.86 0.58 9.79
CA LYS A 48 8.68 1.10 8.69
C LYS A 48 10.01 0.34 8.52
N LYS A 49 10.28 -0.67 9.36
CA LYS A 49 11.46 -1.52 9.21
C LYS A 49 11.33 -2.44 7.98
N CYS A 50 12.33 -2.40 7.09
CA CYS A 50 12.39 -3.16 5.84
C CYS A 50 13.83 -3.60 5.58
N ASN A 51 14.05 -4.71 4.85
CA ASN A 51 15.39 -5.11 4.40
C ASN A 51 15.84 -4.39 3.11
N GLN A 52 14.97 -3.59 2.48
CA GLN A 52 15.26 -2.84 1.26
C GLN A 52 15.13 -1.31 1.45
N THR A 53 15.75 -0.54 0.55
CA THR A 53 15.63 0.93 0.47
C THR A 53 15.14 1.38 -0.92
N CYS A 54 13.96 0.92 -1.35
CA CYS A 54 13.45 1.21 -2.71
C CYS A 54 13.26 2.71 -2.94
N SER A 55 13.63 3.22 -4.11
CA SER A 55 13.56 4.66 -4.45
C SER A 55 12.13 5.22 -4.51
N HIS A 56 11.15 4.38 -4.85
CA HIS A 56 9.73 4.74 -4.97
C HIS A 56 8.92 4.56 -3.68
N CYS A 57 9.55 4.17 -2.57
CA CYS A 57 8.81 3.78 -1.37
C CYS A 57 8.10 4.99 -0.72
N HIS A 58 6.77 4.97 -0.76
CA HIS A 58 5.90 5.96 -0.12
C HIS A 58 5.95 5.88 1.41
N VAL A 59 6.22 4.69 1.99
CA VAL A 59 6.36 4.50 3.46
C VAL A 59 7.66 5.10 4.03
N ASN A 60 8.64 5.39 3.15
CA ASN A 60 10.04 5.64 3.52
C ASN A 60 10.66 4.50 4.34
N ALA A 61 10.21 3.27 4.15
CA ALA A 61 10.66 2.11 4.93
C ALA A 61 12.12 1.74 4.63
N GLY A 62 12.84 1.17 5.59
CA GLY A 62 14.23 0.77 5.36
C GLY A 62 14.92 0.10 6.54
N PRO A 63 16.18 -0.36 6.37
CA PRO A 63 16.87 -1.15 7.40
C PRO A 63 17.16 -0.38 8.68
N ALA A 64 17.37 0.93 8.55
CA ALA A 64 17.68 1.82 9.68
C ALA A 64 16.43 2.28 10.46
N ARG A 65 15.23 1.90 10.00
CA ARG A 65 13.96 2.28 10.65
C ARG A 65 13.72 1.43 11.90
N THR A 66 13.18 2.07 12.93
CA THR A 66 12.90 1.45 14.24
C THR A 66 11.41 1.30 14.51
N GLU A 67 10.57 1.94 13.71
CA GLU A 67 9.12 1.85 13.83
C GLU A 67 8.67 0.41 13.57
N ILE A 68 8.17 -0.23 14.63
CA ILE A 68 7.73 -1.62 14.62
C ILE A 68 6.55 -1.78 15.58
N MET A 69 5.48 -2.41 15.11
CA MET A 69 4.29 -2.64 15.91
C MET A 69 4.61 -3.59 17.06
N THR A 70 4.23 -3.18 18.28
CA THR A 70 4.41 -3.97 19.49
C THR A 70 3.36 -5.07 19.59
N ARG A 71 3.62 -6.06 20.45
CA ARG A 71 2.66 -7.11 20.75
C ARG A 71 1.37 -6.54 21.38
N ASP A 72 1.50 -5.61 22.32
CA ASP A 72 0.36 -4.99 23.00
C ASP A 72 -0.54 -4.23 22.03
N THR A 73 0.03 -3.44 21.11
CA THR A 73 -0.73 -2.75 20.06
C THR A 73 -1.47 -3.77 19.18
N MET A 74 -0.79 -4.84 18.79
CA MET A 74 -1.35 -5.88 17.93
C MET A 74 -2.50 -6.63 18.62
N ASP A 75 -2.37 -6.92 19.91
CA ASP A 75 -3.42 -7.57 20.70
C ASP A 75 -4.68 -6.70 20.79
N ARG A 76 -4.53 -5.38 20.97
CA ARG A 76 -5.66 -4.44 20.93
C ARG A 76 -6.32 -4.36 19.55
N ILE A 77 -5.55 -4.44 18.47
CA ILE A 77 -6.09 -4.48 17.11
C ILE A 77 -6.90 -5.77 16.90
N ILE A 78 -6.38 -6.92 17.35
CA ILE A 78 -7.08 -8.22 17.25
C ILE A 78 -8.36 -8.20 18.10
N GLU A 79 -8.31 -7.65 19.31
CA GLU A 79 -9.48 -7.48 20.18
C GLU A 79 -10.54 -6.62 19.50
N TRP A 80 -10.17 -5.44 18.98
CA TRP A 80 -11.08 -4.59 18.24
C TRP A 80 -11.67 -5.32 17.02
N LEU A 81 -10.83 -5.98 16.22
CA LEU A 81 -11.26 -6.70 15.01
C LEU A 81 -12.24 -7.84 15.32
N SER A 82 -12.14 -8.45 16.52
CA SER A 82 -13.07 -9.48 16.99
C SER A 82 -14.49 -8.97 17.26
N SER A 83 -14.64 -7.66 17.49
CA SER A 83 -15.95 -7.00 17.68
C SER A 83 -16.61 -6.56 16.38
N THR A 84 -15.95 -6.73 15.24
CA THR A 84 -16.43 -6.29 13.91
C THR A 84 -16.81 -7.48 13.04
N ASP A 85 -17.31 -7.24 11.82
CA ASP A 85 -17.46 -8.26 10.79
C ASP A 85 -16.63 -8.00 9.52
N ILE A 86 -15.63 -7.12 9.60
CA ILE A 86 -14.69 -6.79 8.50
C ILE A 86 -14.04 -8.06 7.94
N PRO A 87 -14.28 -8.45 6.68
CA PRO A 87 -13.91 -9.79 6.19
C PRO A 87 -12.41 -9.95 5.91
N LYS A 88 -11.68 -8.85 5.67
CA LYS A 88 -10.31 -8.88 5.15
C LYS A 88 -9.34 -8.08 6.02
N VAL A 89 -8.12 -8.61 6.15
CA VAL A 89 -6.98 -7.95 6.77
C VAL A 89 -5.85 -7.84 5.74
N ASP A 90 -5.42 -6.62 5.45
CA ASP A 90 -4.30 -6.32 4.54
C ASP A 90 -3.06 -5.95 5.38
N ILE A 91 -2.08 -6.83 5.46
CA ILE A 91 -0.87 -6.61 6.26
C ILE A 91 0.17 -5.91 5.38
N THR A 92 0.57 -4.70 5.78
CA THR A 92 1.51 -3.83 5.05
C THR A 92 2.58 -3.26 6.00
N GLY A 93 3.46 -2.40 5.49
CA GLY A 93 4.48 -1.71 6.26
C GLY A 93 5.80 -1.60 5.52
N GLY A 94 6.90 -1.92 6.19
CA GLY A 94 8.22 -1.91 5.58
C GLY A 94 8.50 -3.19 4.79
N ALA A 95 8.98 -4.22 5.47
CA ALA A 95 8.62 -5.58 5.10
C ALA A 95 7.83 -6.14 6.29
N PRO A 96 6.53 -6.42 6.15
CA PRO A 96 5.70 -6.82 7.29
C PRO A 96 6.28 -8.00 8.08
N GLU A 97 6.91 -8.92 7.37
CA GLU A 97 7.42 -10.19 7.86
C GLU A 97 8.67 -10.00 8.76
N ILE A 98 9.29 -8.81 8.75
CA ILE A 98 10.34 -8.42 9.71
C ILE A 98 9.77 -8.18 11.11
N ASN A 99 8.48 -7.86 11.24
CA ASN A 99 7.89 -7.68 12.56
C ASN A 99 7.93 -9.03 13.33
N PRO A 100 8.53 -9.10 14.54
CA PRO A 100 8.57 -10.33 15.33
C PRO A 100 7.20 -10.96 15.61
N ASN A 101 6.14 -10.15 15.56
CA ASN A 101 4.76 -10.56 15.79
C ASN A 101 3.98 -10.85 14.48
N PHE A 102 4.61 -10.81 13.30
CA PHE A 102 3.92 -11.09 12.02
C PHE A 102 3.24 -12.47 12.02
N ARG A 103 4.00 -13.52 12.37
CA ARG A 103 3.46 -14.89 12.42
C ARG A 103 2.31 -15.01 13.42
N TYR A 104 2.48 -14.36 14.58
CA TYR A 104 1.44 -14.28 15.59
C TYR A 104 0.15 -13.63 15.05
N LEU A 105 0.24 -12.49 14.34
CA LEU A 105 -0.92 -11.83 13.72
C LEU A 105 -1.64 -12.77 12.75
N VAL A 106 -0.88 -13.42 11.87
CA VAL A 106 -1.40 -14.35 10.87
C VAL A 106 -2.10 -15.54 11.53
N GLU A 107 -1.56 -16.11 12.61
CA GLU A 107 -2.16 -17.21 13.35
C GLU A 107 -3.46 -16.80 14.06
N ARG A 108 -3.45 -15.64 14.73
CA ARG A 108 -4.57 -15.15 15.54
C ARG A 108 -5.82 -14.84 14.73
N ARG A 109 -5.70 -14.59 13.43
CA ARG A 109 -6.89 -14.41 12.58
C ARG A 109 -7.84 -15.63 12.63
N LYS A 110 -7.32 -16.83 12.87
CA LYS A 110 -8.12 -18.07 12.94
C LYS A 110 -8.97 -18.14 14.22
N THR A 111 -8.63 -17.36 15.24
CA THR A 111 -9.43 -17.27 16.46
C THR A 111 -10.55 -16.24 16.37
N LEU A 112 -10.63 -15.50 15.27
CA LEU A 112 -11.73 -14.58 14.99
C LEU A 112 -12.91 -15.37 14.40
N ALA A 113 -14.13 -14.97 14.78
CA ALA A 113 -15.37 -15.58 14.29
C ALA A 113 -16.23 -14.49 13.62
N PRO A 114 -16.37 -14.49 12.27
CA PRO A 114 -15.77 -15.43 11.31
C PRO A 114 -14.26 -15.22 11.15
N ALA A 115 -13.57 -16.26 10.64
CA ALA A 115 -12.16 -16.15 10.29
C ALA A 115 -11.96 -15.12 9.18
N ARG A 116 -10.87 -14.36 9.26
CA ARG A 116 -10.57 -13.29 8.29
C ARG A 116 -9.66 -13.78 7.18
N HIS A 117 -9.91 -13.30 5.97
CA HIS A 117 -8.97 -13.44 4.86
C HIS A 117 -7.78 -12.52 5.10
N VAL A 118 -6.55 -13.05 5.00
CA VAL A 118 -5.33 -12.27 5.22
C VAL A 118 -4.54 -12.15 3.93
N MET A 119 -4.17 -10.91 3.62
CA MET A 119 -3.28 -10.54 2.52
C MET A 119 -1.95 -10.04 3.11
N ASP A 120 -0.85 -10.35 2.44
CA ASP A 120 0.50 -9.94 2.81
C ASP A 120 1.17 -9.17 1.66
N ARG A 121 1.54 -7.91 1.93
CA ARG A 121 2.23 -7.02 1.01
C ARG A 121 3.73 -7.32 1.04
N CYS A 122 4.11 -8.33 0.28
CA CYS A 122 5.44 -8.92 0.32
C CYS A 122 6.42 -8.23 -0.65
N ASN A 123 7.66 -8.04 -0.21
CA ASN A 123 8.71 -7.45 -1.05
C ASN A 123 9.53 -8.50 -1.83
N LEU A 124 9.18 -9.78 -1.70
CA LEU A 124 9.81 -11.02 -2.20
C LEU A 124 11.17 -11.36 -1.59
N THR A 125 12.10 -10.42 -1.52
CA THR A 125 13.47 -10.72 -1.05
C THR A 125 13.52 -11.10 0.43
N ILE A 126 12.51 -10.68 1.20
CA ILE A 126 12.38 -10.96 2.63
C ILE A 126 12.40 -12.46 2.94
N LEU A 127 11.98 -13.32 1.99
CA LEU A 127 12.05 -14.79 2.09
C LEU A 127 13.47 -15.34 2.25
N PHE A 128 14.51 -14.51 2.00
CA PHE A 128 15.92 -14.90 2.11
C PHE A 128 16.67 -14.18 3.24
N GLU A 129 15.97 -13.39 4.06
CA GLU A 129 16.57 -12.81 5.26
C GLU A 129 16.72 -13.88 6.35
N SER A 130 17.68 -13.68 7.25
CA SER A 130 17.89 -14.58 8.38
C SER A 130 16.63 -14.67 9.26
N GLY A 131 16.22 -15.88 9.60
CA GLY A 131 15.01 -16.16 10.37
C GLY A 131 13.73 -16.26 9.53
N GLN A 132 13.82 -16.12 8.21
CA GLN A 132 12.70 -16.26 7.26
C GLN A 132 12.79 -17.53 6.42
N GLU A 133 13.65 -18.49 6.80
CA GLU A 133 13.94 -19.68 6.01
C GLU A 133 12.69 -20.54 5.74
N ASN A 134 11.70 -20.50 6.65
CA ASN A 134 10.41 -21.20 6.54
C ASN A 134 9.21 -20.28 6.26
N LEU A 135 9.46 -19.01 5.89
CA LEU A 135 8.39 -18.02 5.68
C LEU A 135 7.43 -18.45 4.57
N ALA A 136 7.95 -18.93 3.43
CA ALA A 136 7.13 -19.33 2.30
C ALA A 136 6.16 -20.49 2.66
N GLU A 137 6.67 -21.50 3.38
CA GLU A 137 5.90 -22.65 3.84
C GLU A 137 4.85 -22.23 4.88
N PHE A 138 5.19 -21.30 5.76
CA PHE A 138 4.24 -20.73 6.72
C PHE A 138 3.11 -19.99 6.02
N LEU A 139 3.42 -19.10 5.07
CA LEU A 139 2.40 -18.36 4.30
C LEU A 139 1.47 -19.34 3.59
N ALA A 140 2.01 -20.38 2.95
CA ALA A 140 1.24 -21.42 2.27
C ALA A 140 0.37 -22.24 3.25
N HIS A 141 0.93 -22.69 4.38
CA HIS A 141 0.19 -23.42 5.41
C HIS A 141 -1.00 -22.61 5.93
N HIS A 142 -0.79 -21.30 6.06
CA HIS A 142 -1.82 -20.36 6.45
C HIS A 142 -2.63 -19.81 5.27
N ARG A 143 -2.46 -20.25 4.02
CA ARG A 143 -3.22 -19.75 2.86
C ARG A 143 -3.28 -18.22 2.82
N VAL A 144 -2.17 -17.56 3.12
CA VAL A 144 -2.06 -16.10 3.05
C VAL A 144 -2.03 -15.70 1.58
N GLU A 145 -2.91 -14.79 1.17
CA GLU A 145 -2.82 -14.18 -0.17
C GLU A 145 -1.59 -13.28 -0.24
N ILE A 146 -0.75 -13.48 -1.25
CA ILE A 146 0.49 -12.71 -1.40
C ILE A 146 0.29 -11.66 -2.48
N ILE A 147 0.52 -10.39 -2.14
CA ILE A 147 0.55 -9.28 -3.08
C ILE A 147 1.99 -8.76 -3.15
N ALA A 148 2.74 -9.25 -4.14
CA ALA A 148 4.18 -9.07 -4.21
C ALA A 148 4.60 -7.90 -5.11
N SER A 149 5.48 -7.02 -4.61
CA SER A 149 6.04 -5.92 -5.41
C SER A 149 7.10 -6.41 -6.39
N LEU A 150 6.81 -6.35 -7.69
CA LEU A 150 7.75 -6.62 -8.78
C LEU A 150 7.56 -5.56 -9.88
N PRO A 151 8.31 -4.44 -9.85
CA PRO A 151 8.06 -3.28 -10.69
C PRO A 151 8.42 -3.50 -12.17
N CYS A 152 9.13 -4.58 -12.51
CA CYS A 152 9.38 -4.98 -13.89
C CYS A 152 9.73 -6.47 -13.97
N TYR A 153 9.48 -7.09 -15.11
CA TYR A 153 10.02 -8.43 -15.44
C TYR A 153 11.46 -8.38 -15.99
N SER A 154 12.08 -7.19 -16.07
CA SER A 154 13.47 -6.99 -16.50
C SER A 154 14.39 -6.67 -15.32
N GLN A 155 15.56 -7.29 -15.30
CA GLN A 155 16.58 -7.10 -14.27
C GLN A 155 17.04 -5.65 -14.15
N THR A 156 17.44 -5.02 -15.26
CA THR A 156 17.93 -3.63 -15.27
C THR A 156 16.95 -2.69 -14.60
N ASN A 157 15.67 -2.88 -14.87
CA ASN A 157 14.60 -2.05 -14.34
C ASN A 157 14.42 -2.28 -12.83
N VAL A 158 14.33 -3.54 -12.39
CA VAL A 158 14.13 -3.85 -10.97
C VAL A 158 15.33 -3.42 -10.13
N ASP A 159 16.56 -3.73 -10.57
CA ASP A 159 17.77 -3.43 -9.82
C ASP A 159 17.99 -1.91 -9.72
N SER A 160 17.70 -1.14 -10.78
CA SER A 160 17.78 0.34 -10.71
C SER A 160 16.82 0.98 -9.69
N GLN A 161 15.68 0.33 -9.38
CA GLN A 161 14.66 0.89 -8.50
C GLN A 161 14.75 0.37 -7.06
N ARG A 162 15.19 -0.88 -6.90
CA ARG A 162 15.16 -1.60 -5.62
C ARG A 162 16.54 -1.97 -5.08
N GLY A 163 17.59 -1.90 -5.90
CA GLY A 163 18.97 -2.23 -5.56
C GLY A 163 19.49 -3.47 -6.30
N ASP A 164 20.81 -3.57 -6.40
CA ASP A 164 21.49 -4.64 -7.15
C ASP A 164 21.14 -6.04 -6.62
N GLY A 165 20.86 -6.97 -7.56
CA GLY A 165 20.56 -8.37 -7.25
C GLY A 165 19.16 -8.60 -6.64
N VAL A 166 18.32 -7.56 -6.53
CA VAL A 166 16.94 -7.70 -6.08
C VAL A 166 16.11 -8.47 -7.09
N PHE A 167 16.35 -8.29 -8.40
CA PHE A 167 15.64 -9.07 -9.43
C PHE A 167 15.85 -10.56 -9.28
N GLU A 168 17.11 -11.02 -9.22
CA GLU A 168 17.43 -12.45 -9.12
C GLU A 168 16.82 -13.07 -7.85
N LYS A 169 16.92 -12.38 -6.71
CA LYS A 169 16.25 -12.80 -5.48
C LYS A 169 14.73 -12.87 -5.66
N SER A 170 14.12 -11.88 -6.29
CA SER A 170 12.67 -11.84 -6.53
C SER A 170 12.20 -13.01 -7.40
N ILE A 171 12.92 -13.33 -8.48
CA ILE A 171 12.63 -14.49 -9.34
C ILE A 171 12.73 -15.81 -8.55
N ARG A 172 13.79 -16.00 -7.76
CA ARG A 172 13.93 -17.19 -6.91
C ARG A 172 12.81 -17.32 -5.86
N ALA A 173 12.39 -16.20 -5.25
CA ALA A 173 11.27 -16.19 -4.31
C ALA A 173 9.97 -16.64 -5.00
N LEU A 174 9.68 -16.11 -6.19
CA LEU A 174 8.49 -16.47 -6.97
C LEU A 174 8.50 -17.95 -7.37
N GLN A 175 9.65 -18.47 -7.81
CA GLN A 175 9.79 -19.91 -8.11
C GLN A 175 9.53 -20.78 -6.88
N ARG A 176 10.06 -20.38 -5.71
CA ARG A 176 9.78 -21.07 -4.45
C ARG A 176 8.30 -21.05 -4.09
N LEU A 177 7.64 -19.90 -4.22
CA LEU A 177 6.20 -19.77 -3.98
C LEU A 177 5.39 -20.64 -4.95
N ASN A 178 5.71 -20.63 -6.26
CA ASN A 178 5.04 -21.48 -7.25
C ASN A 178 5.26 -22.98 -6.98
N ALA A 179 6.41 -23.37 -6.45
CA ALA A 179 6.67 -24.76 -6.05
C ALA A 179 5.77 -25.21 -4.87
N LEU A 180 5.33 -24.27 -4.02
CA LEU A 180 4.35 -24.50 -2.96
C LEU A 180 2.90 -24.42 -3.44
N GLY A 181 2.65 -24.09 -4.71
CA GLY A 181 1.32 -24.03 -5.32
C GLY A 181 0.76 -22.62 -5.52
N TYR A 182 1.45 -21.58 -5.06
CA TYR A 182 1.00 -20.20 -5.28
C TYR A 182 0.84 -19.87 -6.77
N GLY A 183 -0.23 -19.17 -7.14
CA GLY A 183 -0.55 -18.85 -8.53
C GLY A 183 -1.17 -19.99 -9.34
N ARG A 184 -1.25 -21.20 -8.78
CA ARG A 184 -1.82 -22.41 -9.43
C ARG A 184 -3.00 -22.97 -8.64
N ASP A 185 -2.87 -23.10 -7.33
CA ASP A 185 -3.96 -23.49 -6.43
C ASP A 185 -4.89 -22.30 -6.18
N GLU A 186 -6.19 -22.52 -6.26
CA GLU A 186 -7.23 -21.50 -6.00
C GLU A 186 -7.18 -20.95 -4.57
N ASN A 187 -6.60 -21.70 -3.63
CA ASN A 187 -6.43 -21.31 -2.23
C ASN A 187 -5.10 -20.60 -1.95
N LEU A 188 -4.18 -20.54 -2.92
CA LEU A 188 -2.86 -19.93 -2.77
C LEU A 188 -2.68 -18.82 -3.81
N LEU A 189 -3.31 -17.69 -3.51
CA LEU A 189 -3.32 -16.53 -4.39
C LEU A 189 -1.98 -15.78 -4.34
N LEU A 190 -1.43 -15.53 -5.53
CA LEU A 190 -0.23 -14.73 -5.75
C LEU A 190 -0.53 -13.67 -6.80
N HIS A 191 -0.46 -12.42 -6.38
CA HIS A 191 -0.61 -11.25 -7.22
C HIS A 191 0.71 -10.48 -7.29
N LEU A 192 0.95 -9.82 -8.42
CA LEU A 192 2.12 -8.96 -8.60
C LEU A 192 1.70 -7.50 -8.68
N VAL A 193 2.56 -6.60 -8.22
CA VAL A 193 2.35 -5.15 -8.28
C VAL A 193 3.40 -4.52 -9.18
N TYR A 194 2.91 -3.80 -10.19
CA TYR A 194 3.69 -2.95 -11.08
C TYR A 194 3.63 -1.49 -10.63
N ASN A 195 4.80 -0.87 -10.52
CA ASN A 195 4.97 0.57 -10.37
C ASN A 195 5.90 1.05 -11.50
N PRO A 196 5.55 2.13 -12.22
CA PRO A 196 6.39 2.66 -13.27
C PRO A 196 7.73 3.18 -12.72
N LEU A 197 8.75 3.12 -13.57
CA LEU A 197 10.02 3.80 -13.33
C LEU A 197 9.86 5.29 -13.65
N GLY A 198 10.15 6.13 -12.67
CA GLY A 198 10.13 7.58 -12.83
C GLY A 198 8.75 8.21 -12.76
N ALA A 199 8.63 9.39 -13.38
CA ALA A 199 7.51 10.32 -13.24
C ALA A 199 6.46 10.15 -14.35
N HIS A 200 5.91 8.94 -14.48
CA HIS A 200 4.91 8.61 -15.50
C HIS A 200 3.76 7.80 -14.90
N LEU A 201 2.58 7.87 -15.53
CA LEU A 201 1.46 6.99 -15.21
C LEU A 201 1.73 5.56 -15.73
N PRO A 202 1.19 4.52 -15.07
CA PRO A 202 1.28 3.17 -15.58
C PRO A 202 0.50 3.02 -16.89
N GLY A 203 0.93 2.10 -17.76
CA GLY A 203 0.14 1.68 -18.92
C GLY A 203 -1.09 0.86 -18.51
N SER A 204 -1.84 0.39 -19.51
CA SER A 204 -3.02 -0.47 -19.29
C SER A 204 -2.68 -1.70 -18.44
N GLN A 205 -3.43 -1.92 -17.35
CA GLN A 205 -3.27 -3.08 -16.49
C GLN A 205 -3.45 -4.40 -17.25
N ALA A 206 -4.43 -4.50 -18.15
CA ALA A 206 -4.68 -5.72 -18.92
C ALA A 206 -3.53 -6.03 -19.89
N GLY A 207 -3.00 -5.00 -20.55
CA GLY A 207 -1.84 -5.13 -21.44
C GLY A 207 -0.58 -5.53 -20.67
N LEU A 208 -0.31 -4.87 -19.54
CA LEU A 208 0.82 -5.19 -18.68
C LEU A 208 0.67 -6.59 -18.05
N GLU A 209 -0.52 -7.00 -17.61
CA GLU A 209 -0.75 -8.34 -17.06
C GLU A 209 -0.42 -9.41 -18.08
N THR A 210 -0.86 -9.23 -19.33
CA THR A 210 -0.56 -10.15 -20.44
C THR A 210 0.93 -10.24 -20.72
N ALA A 211 1.62 -9.10 -20.78
CA ALA A 211 3.07 -9.05 -20.97
C ALA A 211 3.82 -9.74 -19.82
N TYR A 212 3.47 -9.43 -18.57
CA TYR A 212 4.08 -10.04 -17.39
C TYR A 212 3.91 -11.55 -17.37
N LYS A 213 2.69 -12.05 -17.63
CA LYS A 213 2.41 -13.49 -17.66
C LYS A 213 3.30 -14.17 -18.70
N LYS A 214 3.35 -13.63 -19.92
CA LYS A 214 4.19 -14.17 -21.00
C LYS A 214 5.67 -14.18 -20.62
N GLU A 215 6.23 -13.04 -20.23
CA GLU A 215 7.67 -12.89 -20.00
C GLU A 215 8.13 -13.73 -18.79
N LEU A 216 7.37 -13.73 -17.71
CA LEU A 216 7.72 -14.50 -16.50
C LEU A 216 7.58 -16.01 -16.69
N GLU A 217 6.57 -16.46 -17.44
CA GLU A 217 6.41 -17.86 -17.78
C GLU A 217 7.52 -18.34 -18.73
N GLN A 218 7.76 -17.61 -19.82
CA GLN A 218 8.72 -18.00 -20.85
C GLN A 218 10.17 -18.03 -20.35
N HIS A 219 10.57 -17.04 -19.55
CA HIS A 219 11.97 -16.91 -19.12
C HIS A 219 12.27 -17.59 -17.79
N PHE A 220 11.26 -17.78 -16.93
CA PHE A 220 11.49 -18.22 -15.55
C PHE A 220 10.54 -19.33 -15.07
N GLY A 221 9.55 -19.73 -15.88
CA GLY A 221 8.55 -20.73 -15.50
C GLY A 221 7.59 -20.27 -14.39
N ILE A 222 7.44 -18.95 -14.22
CA ILE A 222 6.66 -18.34 -13.14
C ILE A 222 5.23 -18.07 -13.60
N VAL A 223 4.26 -18.38 -12.73
CA VAL A 223 2.84 -18.06 -12.92
C VAL A 223 2.29 -17.27 -11.72
N PHE A 224 1.27 -16.44 -11.95
CA PHE A 224 0.61 -15.65 -10.93
C PHE A 224 -0.84 -15.35 -11.35
N ASN A 225 -1.70 -14.98 -10.39
CA ASN A 225 -3.13 -14.79 -10.63
C ASN A 225 -3.43 -13.46 -11.35
N ARG A 226 -3.05 -12.32 -10.77
CA ARG A 226 -3.34 -10.97 -11.29
C ARG A 226 -2.16 -10.01 -11.16
N LEU A 227 -2.11 -9.03 -12.05
CA LEU A 227 -1.20 -7.88 -11.96
C LEU A 227 -2.00 -6.64 -11.54
N TYR A 228 -1.48 -5.93 -10.55
CA TYR A 228 -2.02 -4.65 -10.09
C TYR A 228 -1.09 -3.52 -10.49
N THR A 229 -1.60 -2.51 -11.21
CA THR A 229 -0.82 -1.34 -11.60
C THR A 229 -1.06 -0.19 -10.64
N LEU A 230 0.03 0.44 -10.18
CA LEU A 230 0.00 1.58 -9.28
C LEU A 230 0.73 2.78 -9.89
N ALA A 231 0.14 3.96 -9.80
CA ALA A 231 0.88 5.21 -9.99
C ALA A 231 1.76 5.48 -8.76
N ASN A 232 2.93 6.07 -8.96
CA ASN A 232 3.78 6.43 -7.84
C ASN A 232 3.21 7.68 -7.16
N VAL A 233 2.95 7.61 -5.85
CA VAL A 233 2.45 8.79 -5.11
C VAL A 233 3.63 9.71 -4.77
N PRO A 234 3.56 11.04 -5.04
CA PRO A 234 4.66 11.99 -4.85
C PRO A 234 4.87 12.32 -3.37
N MET A 235 5.29 11.33 -2.59
CA MET A 235 5.60 11.46 -1.17
C MET A 235 6.89 10.71 -0.79
N ALA A 236 7.40 11.00 0.41
CA ALA A 236 8.56 10.33 0.97
C ALA A 236 9.77 10.28 0.00
N ARG A 237 10.33 9.08 -0.27
CA ARG A 237 11.51 8.94 -1.12
C ARG A 237 11.25 9.28 -2.57
N PHE A 238 10.04 9.01 -3.07
CA PHE A 238 9.68 9.34 -4.43
C PHE A 238 9.58 10.86 -4.62
N ALA A 239 8.94 11.58 -3.69
CA ALA A 239 8.97 13.06 -3.69
C ALA A 239 10.40 13.61 -3.65
N ALA A 240 11.25 13.07 -2.77
CA ALA A 240 12.63 13.52 -2.67
C ALA A 240 13.42 13.26 -3.97
N TRP A 241 13.14 12.16 -4.67
CA TRP A 241 13.73 11.87 -5.99
C TRP A 241 13.21 12.82 -7.07
N LEU A 242 11.91 13.09 -7.12
CA LEU A 242 11.29 14.06 -8.04
C LEU A 242 11.88 15.46 -7.83
N GLN A 243 12.08 15.89 -6.58
CA GLN A 243 12.69 17.18 -6.26
C GLN A 243 14.14 17.26 -6.74
N ARG A 244 14.97 16.26 -6.42
CA ARG A 244 16.38 16.24 -6.85
C ARG A 244 16.54 16.19 -8.36
N THR A 245 15.56 15.64 -9.08
CA THR A 245 15.58 15.54 -10.55
C THR A 245 14.81 16.66 -11.25
N GLY A 246 14.26 17.64 -10.52
CA GLY A 246 13.49 18.74 -11.10
C GLY A 246 12.16 18.34 -11.74
N GLN A 247 11.59 17.20 -11.34
CA GLN A 247 10.38 16.63 -11.93
C GLN A 247 9.12 16.77 -11.06
N LEU A 248 9.23 17.30 -9.84
CA LEU A 248 8.13 17.32 -8.88
C LEU A 248 6.90 18.07 -9.42
N GLU A 249 7.05 19.33 -9.81
CA GLU A 249 5.95 20.17 -10.30
C GLU A 249 5.29 19.54 -11.53
N LYS A 250 6.10 19.17 -12.54
CA LYS A 250 5.63 18.50 -13.76
C LYS A 250 4.87 17.20 -13.47
N TYR A 251 5.29 16.44 -12.47
CA TYR A 251 4.60 15.20 -12.10
C TYR A 251 3.28 15.46 -11.38
N GLN A 252 3.21 16.48 -10.50
CA GLN A 252 1.96 16.89 -9.88
C GLN A 252 0.96 17.45 -10.90
N GLU A 253 1.44 18.20 -11.89
CA GLU A 253 0.65 18.65 -13.05
C GLU A 253 0.13 17.46 -13.87
N LEU A 254 0.96 16.46 -14.15
CA LEU A 254 0.53 15.23 -14.83
C LEU A 254 -0.62 14.57 -14.05
N LEU A 255 -0.45 14.33 -12.74
CA LEU A 255 -1.46 13.66 -11.94
C LEU A 255 -2.79 14.44 -11.87
N SER A 256 -2.73 15.77 -11.81
CA SER A 256 -3.93 16.61 -11.75
C SER A 256 -4.62 16.76 -13.11
N ASN A 257 -3.86 16.93 -14.20
CA ASN A 257 -4.41 17.02 -15.55
C ASN A 257 -5.03 15.70 -16.02
N ASP A 258 -4.49 14.57 -15.58
CA ASP A 258 -5.02 13.24 -15.88
C ASP A 258 -6.09 12.77 -14.88
N PHE A 259 -6.65 13.65 -14.04
CA PHE A 259 -7.74 13.30 -13.12
C PHE A 259 -8.90 12.63 -13.88
N ASN A 260 -9.23 11.40 -13.48
CA ASN A 260 -10.35 10.65 -14.04
C ASN A 260 -11.49 10.51 -13.01
N PRO A 261 -12.64 11.16 -13.23
CA PRO A 261 -13.78 11.11 -12.31
C PRO A 261 -14.36 9.70 -12.12
N ASP A 262 -14.24 8.80 -13.12
CA ASP A 262 -14.81 7.44 -13.06
C ASP A 262 -14.11 6.55 -12.03
N THR A 263 -12.90 6.93 -11.62
CA THR A 263 -12.12 6.21 -10.61
C THR A 263 -12.63 6.43 -9.19
N VAL A 264 -13.33 7.54 -8.93
CA VAL A 264 -13.66 8.03 -7.58
C VAL A 264 -14.56 7.07 -6.83
N ALA A 265 -15.50 6.41 -7.52
CA ALA A 265 -16.41 5.44 -6.91
C ALA A 265 -15.69 4.17 -6.40
N ASN A 266 -14.54 3.84 -6.99
CA ASN A 266 -13.81 2.60 -6.72
C ASN A 266 -12.55 2.81 -5.85
N LEU A 267 -12.35 4.03 -5.30
CA LEU A 267 -11.20 4.32 -4.45
C LEU A 267 -11.20 3.48 -3.16
N MET A 268 -10.06 2.88 -2.83
CA MET A 268 -9.91 2.01 -1.65
C MET A 268 -10.23 2.70 -0.32
N CYS A 269 -9.96 4.00 -0.18
CA CYS A 269 -10.24 4.75 1.05
C CYS A 269 -11.75 4.84 1.37
N ARG A 270 -12.63 4.48 0.44
CA ARG A 270 -14.07 4.33 0.71
C ARG A 270 -14.38 3.12 1.56
N THR A 271 -13.67 2.00 1.37
CA THR A 271 -13.99 0.71 2.01
C THR A 271 -12.85 0.18 2.89
N MET A 272 -11.72 0.85 2.93
CA MET A 272 -10.58 0.50 3.77
C MET A 272 -10.53 1.37 5.03
N LEU A 273 -10.05 0.78 6.12
CA LEU A 273 -9.58 1.47 7.30
C LEU A 273 -8.12 1.09 7.52
N ASN A 274 -7.23 2.07 7.63
CA ASN A 274 -5.80 1.81 7.85
C ASN A 274 -5.41 2.13 9.30
N VAL A 275 -4.64 1.23 9.93
CA VAL A 275 -4.09 1.42 11.28
C VAL A 275 -2.56 1.36 11.25
N ASP A 276 -1.91 2.30 11.93
CA ASP A 276 -0.45 2.34 12.03
C ASP A 276 0.12 1.42 13.13
N TRP A 277 1.45 1.38 13.22
CA TRP A 277 2.19 0.56 14.17
C TRP A 277 1.99 0.96 15.65
N ARG A 278 1.37 2.11 15.92
CA ARG A 278 1.00 2.61 17.26
C ARG A 278 -0.49 2.40 17.57
N GLY A 279 -1.29 2.05 16.56
CA GLY A 279 -2.74 1.86 16.68
C GLY A 279 -3.54 3.09 16.24
N GLU A 280 -2.91 4.12 15.68
CA GLU A 280 -3.58 5.30 15.14
C GLU A 280 -4.29 4.97 13.82
N VAL A 281 -5.47 5.56 13.60
CA VAL A 281 -6.38 5.18 12.50
C VAL A 281 -6.52 6.26 11.44
N TYR A 282 -6.57 5.85 10.17
CA TYR A 282 -6.59 6.69 8.98
C TYR A 282 -7.50 6.11 7.89
N ASP A 283 -7.92 6.93 6.93
CA ASP A 283 -8.65 6.46 5.74
C ASP A 283 -7.84 5.50 4.85
N CYS A 284 -6.52 5.71 4.74
CA CYS A 284 -5.61 4.90 3.93
C CYS A 284 -4.14 5.05 4.39
N ASP A 285 -3.25 4.22 3.84
CA ASP A 285 -1.80 4.27 4.05
C ASP A 285 -1.16 5.60 3.63
N PHE A 286 -1.63 6.24 2.57
CA PHE A 286 -1.12 7.55 2.16
C PHE A 286 -1.44 8.64 3.18
N ASN A 287 -2.67 8.63 3.71
CA ASN A 287 -3.05 9.54 4.80
C ASN A 287 -2.21 9.27 6.06
N GLN A 288 -1.92 8.00 6.37
CA GLN A 288 -1.00 7.64 7.45
C GLN A 288 0.40 8.23 7.23
N MET A 289 0.94 8.16 6.01
CA MET A 289 2.27 8.70 5.74
C MET A 289 2.34 10.22 5.83
N LEU A 290 1.21 10.89 5.64
CA LEU A 290 1.08 12.35 5.77
C LEU A 290 0.58 12.79 7.15
N GLY A 291 0.18 11.86 8.03
CA GLY A 291 -0.39 12.17 9.34
C GLY A 291 -1.80 12.78 9.28
N LEU A 292 -2.56 12.50 8.22
CA LEU A 292 -3.90 13.07 7.98
C LEU A 292 -5.00 12.21 8.61
N GLN A 293 -5.48 12.60 9.79
CA GLN A 293 -6.59 11.94 10.51
C GLN A 293 -7.85 12.81 10.52
N TRP A 294 -8.98 12.24 10.97
CA TRP A 294 -10.22 12.99 11.24
C TRP A 294 -10.16 13.89 12.47
N SER A 295 -9.10 13.79 13.28
CA SER A 295 -8.92 14.54 14.52
C SER A 295 -7.65 15.37 14.42
N ASP A 296 -7.78 16.69 14.62
CA ASP A 296 -6.66 17.64 14.57
C ASP A 296 -5.97 17.79 15.94
N ASP A 297 -6.68 17.56 17.05
CA ASP A 297 -6.19 17.89 18.39
C ASP A 297 -5.47 16.71 19.09
N HIS A 298 -5.95 15.49 18.85
CA HIS A 298 -5.44 14.27 19.51
C HIS A 298 -5.42 13.09 18.54
N PRO A 299 -4.44 12.16 18.67
CA PRO A 299 -4.45 10.94 17.87
C PRO A 299 -5.73 10.13 18.07
N LEU A 300 -6.41 9.82 16.98
CA LEU A 300 -7.52 8.89 16.97
C LEU A 300 -6.97 7.47 16.82
N TYR A 301 -7.40 6.58 17.71
CA TYR A 301 -6.96 5.18 17.72
C TYR A 301 -8.05 4.25 17.21
N LEU A 302 -7.64 3.10 16.67
CA LEU A 302 -8.56 2.10 16.11
C LEU A 302 -9.65 1.66 17.10
N TRP A 303 -9.27 1.39 18.35
CA TRP A 303 -10.20 0.98 19.41
C TRP A 303 -11.14 2.09 19.91
N ASN A 304 -11.03 3.31 19.36
CA ASN A 304 -11.95 4.40 19.64
C ASN A 304 -12.95 4.64 18.50
N VAL A 305 -12.92 3.84 17.43
CA VAL A 305 -13.84 3.98 16.29
C VAL A 305 -14.74 2.76 16.14
N ASP A 306 -15.98 3.03 15.73
CA ASP A 306 -16.95 2.02 15.32
C ASP A 306 -17.09 2.08 13.79
N PRO A 307 -16.67 1.05 13.04
CA PRO A 307 -16.67 1.09 11.58
C PRO A 307 -18.06 1.26 10.97
N GLU A 308 -19.13 0.89 11.68
CA GLU A 308 -20.52 1.06 11.20
C GLU A 308 -20.99 2.51 11.35
N GLN A 309 -20.52 3.22 12.39
CA GLN A 309 -20.83 4.65 12.57
C GLN A 309 -20.05 5.56 11.60
N MET A 310 -19.02 5.02 10.95
CA MET A 310 -18.17 5.74 10.00
C MET A 310 -18.73 5.77 8.58
N VAL A 311 -19.81 5.06 8.30
CA VAL A 311 -20.47 5.10 6.99
C VAL A 311 -20.90 6.55 6.69
N ASP A 312 -20.71 6.98 5.44
CA ASP A 312 -20.93 8.35 4.98
C ASP A 312 -20.01 9.42 5.61
N TRP A 313 -19.02 9.06 6.43
CA TRP A 313 -18.03 10.06 6.84
C TRP A 313 -17.25 10.58 5.63
N PRO A 314 -16.87 11.87 5.62
CA PRO A 314 -15.95 12.37 4.60
C PRO A 314 -14.61 11.65 4.72
N VAL A 315 -14.05 11.26 3.58
CA VAL A 315 -12.66 10.80 3.51
C VAL A 315 -11.75 12.03 3.55
N ILE A 316 -10.72 12.00 4.38
CA ILE A 316 -9.71 13.06 4.41
C ILE A 316 -8.90 13.01 3.11
N THR A 317 -8.85 14.14 2.40
CA THR A 317 -8.18 14.24 1.09
C THR A 317 -7.02 15.23 1.11
N GLY A 318 -6.15 15.11 0.13
CA GLY A 318 -5.09 16.08 -0.20
C GLY A 318 -4.63 15.86 -1.63
N ASP A 319 -3.66 16.65 -2.09
CA ASP A 319 -3.20 16.57 -3.48
C ASP A 319 -2.54 15.23 -3.84
N HIS A 320 -2.10 14.45 -2.84
CA HIS A 320 -1.64 13.07 -3.06
C HIS A 320 -2.75 12.18 -3.64
N CYS A 321 -4.03 12.51 -3.42
CA CYS A 321 -5.16 11.75 -3.93
C CYS A 321 -5.23 11.75 -5.47
N PHE A 322 -4.65 12.76 -6.14
CA PHE A 322 -4.56 12.75 -7.61
C PHE A 322 -3.82 11.51 -8.13
N ALA A 323 -2.84 10.98 -7.39
CA ALA A 323 -2.14 9.75 -7.77
C ALA A 323 -3.07 8.52 -7.80
N CYS A 324 -4.14 8.53 -7.00
CA CYS A 324 -5.11 7.42 -6.96
C CYS A 324 -6.16 7.54 -8.07
N THR A 325 -6.37 8.73 -8.62
CA THR A 325 -7.43 9.02 -9.60
C THR A 325 -6.93 9.35 -10.99
N ALA A 326 -5.61 9.51 -11.18
CA ALA A 326 -5.05 9.86 -12.49
C ALA A 326 -5.11 8.67 -13.47
N GLY A 327 -5.47 8.93 -14.73
CA GLY A 327 -5.55 7.93 -15.79
C GLY A 327 -6.59 6.84 -15.49
N ALA A 328 -6.16 5.57 -15.46
CA ALA A 328 -7.04 4.46 -15.06
C ALA A 328 -7.30 4.41 -13.54
N GLY A 329 -6.71 5.33 -12.77
CA GLY A 329 -6.68 5.29 -11.32
C GLY A 329 -5.82 4.14 -10.79
N SER A 330 -5.54 4.17 -9.49
CA SER A 330 -4.88 3.04 -8.85
C SER A 330 -5.22 2.93 -7.38
N SER A 331 -5.40 1.70 -6.93
CA SER A 331 -5.57 1.33 -5.53
C SER A 331 -4.73 0.11 -5.20
N CYS A 332 -4.71 -0.26 -3.92
CA CYS A 332 -4.15 -1.52 -3.43
C CYS A 332 -4.62 -2.79 -4.19
N GLY A 333 -5.71 -2.72 -4.98
CA GLY A 333 -6.18 -3.78 -5.89
C GLY A 333 -5.99 -3.52 -7.39
N GLY A 334 -5.19 -2.52 -7.78
CA GLY A 334 -4.90 -2.18 -9.18
C GLY A 334 -5.73 -1.03 -9.75
N ALA A 335 -5.86 -1.01 -11.08
CA ALA A 335 -6.62 -0.01 -11.84
C ALA A 335 -8.11 0.03 -11.46
N LEU A 336 -8.71 1.21 -11.56
CA LEU A 336 -10.06 1.52 -11.05
C LEU A 336 -11.10 1.78 -12.16
N ALA A 337 -10.65 2.10 -13.37
CA ALA A 337 -11.48 2.39 -14.55
C ALA A 337 -10.99 1.60 -15.78
#